data_AF-A0A0M3AQQ8-F1
#
_entry.id   AF-A0A0M3AQQ8-F1
#
_cell.length_a   1.000
_cell.length_b   1.000
_cell.length_c   1.000
_cell.angle_alpha   90.00
_cell.angle_beta   90.00
_cell.angle_gamma   90.00
#
_symmetry.space_group_name_H-M   'P 1'
#
loop_
_entity.id
_entity.type
_entity.pdbx_description
1 polymer ?
#
loop_
_entity_poly.entity_id
_entity_poly.type
_entity_poly.pdbx_seq_one_letter_code
_entity_poly.pdbx_strand_id
1 'polypeptide(L)'
;MSWAAALALARRFWWAPVIIGLMVALALTSMKVDVRTAERDKARTDFAAEHQAHRQTEANYRAASAEAQRQAARNVKRVEAEQIAITERTVNDLKSHYADVDTRYERVRAELAARADLRSSDPAPVSTASDATCRAYAGTDCDGLLAKLRIAERQAWNLIKLREWAAEQAAVKAEPSARLILPPDGTGSGQP
;
A
#
# COMPACT_ATOMS: atom_id res chain seq x y z
N MET A 1 -45.54 8.79 90.27
CA MET A 1 -44.41 9.73 90.12
C MET A 1 -44.95 11.14 90.20
N SER A 2 -44.52 11.92 91.19
CA SER A 2 -45.09 13.23 91.49
C SER A 2 -44.70 14.26 90.43
N TRP A 3 -45.68 15.07 89.99
CA TRP A 3 -45.52 16.11 88.98
C TRP A 3 -44.40 17.12 89.29
N ALA A 4 -44.05 17.30 90.57
CA ALA A 4 -42.94 18.15 91.01
C ALA A 4 -41.56 17.64 90.56
N ALA A 5 -41.34 16.32 90.51
CA ALA A 5 -40.08 15.74 90.04
C ALA A 5 -39.94 15.88 88.51
N ALA A 6 -41.06 15.77 87.78
CA ALA A 6 -41.09 15.96 86.33
C ALA A 6 -40.80 17.42 85.91
N LEU A 7 -41.35 18.40 86.65
CA LEU A 7 -41.08 19.83 86.41
C LEU A 7 -39.63 20.23 86.73
N ALA A 8 -39.05 19.67 87.79
CA ALA A 8 -37.64 19.91 88.14
C ALA A 8 -36.67 19.34 87.08
N LEU A 9 -36.96 18.15 86.55
CA LEU A 9 -36.21 17.55 85.44
C LEU A 9 -36.37 18.34 84.13
N ALA A 10 -37.60 18.74 83.78
CA ALA A 10 -37.87 19.53 82.59
C ALA A 10 -37.15 20.89 82.61
N ARG A 11 -37.10 21.56 83.77
CA ARG A 11 -36.37 22.82 83.94
C ARG A 11 -34.85 22.62 83.98
N ARG A 12 -34.34 21.46 84.42
CA ARG A 12 -32.90 21.15 84.45
C ARG A 12 -32.34 20.82 83.07
N PHE A 13 -33.14 20.16 82.23
CA PHE A 13 -32.74 19.65 80.91
C PHE A 13 -33.42 20.37 79.74
N TRP A 14 -33.96 21.57 79.94
CA TRP A 14 -34.60 22.37 78.88
C TRP A 14 -33.68 22.66 77.68
N TRP A 15 -32.36 22.64 77.87
CA TRP A 15 -31.35 22.83 76.82
C TRP A 15 -31.05 21.56 76.00
N ALA A 16 -31.39 20.36 76.51
CA ALA A 16 -31.13 19.09 75.85
C ALA A 16 -31.75 18.96 74.44
N PRO A 17 -33.03 19.35 74.18
CA PRO A 17 -33.59 19.29 72.84
C PRO A 17 -32.87 20.22 71.84
N VAL A 18 -32.34 21.36 72.30
CA VAL A 18 -31.57 22.29 71.45
C VAL A 18 -30.26 21.65 71.02
N ILE A 19 -29.52 21.03 71.96
CA ILE A 19 -28.26 20.35 71.65
C ILE A 19 -28.50 19.14 70.74
N ILE A 20 -29.53 18.34 71.01
CA ILE A 20 -29.88 17.21 70.14
C ILE A 20 -30.23 17.70 68.73
N GLY A 21 -31.04 18.75 68.60
CA GLY A 21 -31.36 19.36 67.31
C GLY A 21 -30.13 19.84 66.55
N LEU A 22 -29.16 20.45 67.25
CA LEU A 22 -27.92 20.94 66.65
C LEU A 22 -27.01 19.80 66.19
N MET A 23 -26.90 18.72 66.97
CA MET A 23 -26.15 17.51 66.59
C MET A 23 -26.76 16.83 65.37
N VAL A 24 -28.10 16.72 65.31
CA VAL A 24 -28.80 16.17 64.15
C VAL A 24 -28.61 17.06 62.92
N ALA A 25 -28.73 18.38 63.07
CA ALA A 25 -28.49 19.31 61.97
C ALA A 25 -27.05 19.21 61.45
N LEU A 26 -26.05 19.13 62.34
CA LEU A 26 -24.64 18.97 61.97
C LEU A 26 -24.42 17.67 61.19
N ALA A 27 -24.94 16.54 61.68
CA ALA A 27 -24.83 15.24 61.02
C ALA A 27 -25.49 15.23 59.62
N LEU A 28 -26.64 15.87 59.46
CA LEU A 28 -27.30 16.00 58.17
C LEU A 28 -26.50 16.89 57.20
N THR A 29 -25.88 17.96 57.69
CA THR A 29 -25.03 18.82 56.86
C THR A 29 -23.72 18.14 56.44
N SER A 30 -23.08 17.37 57.33
CA SER A 30 -21.86 16.64 56.99
C SER A 30 -22.12 15.58 55.92
N MET A 31 -23.19 14.79 56.06
CA MET A 31 -23.59 13.82 55.03
C MET A 31 -23.82 14.46 53.66
N LYS A 32 -24.48 15.63 53.61
CA LYS A 32 -24.69 16.37 52.35
C LYS A 32 -23.39 16.87 51.73
N VAL A 33 -22.42 17.28 52.55
CA VAL A 33 -21.10 17.71 52.09
C VAL A 33 -20.35 16.51 51.51
N ASP A 34 -20.33 15.37 52.22
CA ASP A 34 -19.64 14.16 51.78
C ASP A 34 -20.16 13.64 50.43
N VAL A 35 -21.49 13.64 50.24
CA VAL A 35 -22.11 13.26 48.96
C VAL A 35 -21.69 14.22 47.85
N ARG A 36 -21.74 15.55 48.08
CA ARG A 36 -21.32 16.54 47.08
C ARG A 36 -19.83 16.44 46.75
N THR A 37 -18.98 16.15 47.73
CA THR A 37 -17.55 15.92 47.48
C THR A 37 -17.33 14.65 46.68
N ALA A 38 -18.04 13.57 46.98
CA ALA A 38 -17.96 12.32 46.23
C ALA A 38 -18.43 12.49 44.77
N GLU A 39 -19.54 13.22 44.54
CA GLU A 39 -20.02 13.55 43.20
C GLU A 39 -19.01 14.40 42.42
N ARG A 40 -18.41 15.41 43.07
CA ARG A 40 -17.40 16.28 42.45
C ARG A 40 -16.14 15.49 42.10
N ASP A 41 -15.68 14.64 43.00
CA ASP A 41 -14.47 13.85 42.78
C ASP A 41 -14.70 12.79 41.70
N LYS A 42 -15.88 12.16 41.68
CA LYS A 42 -16.31 11.28 40.59
C LYS A 42 -16.34 12.02 39.24
N ALA A 43 -16.93 13.21 39.18
CA ALA A 43 -16.96 13.99 37.94
C ALA A 43 -15.54 14.36 37.45
N ARG A 44 -14.61 14.65 38.37
CA ARG A 44 -13.20 14.90 38.04
C ARG A 44 -12.50 13.66 37.51
N THR A 45 -12.73 12.49 38.12
CA THR A 45 -12.13 11.24 37.65
C THR A 45 -12.68 10.85 36.29
N ASP A 46 -13.98 11.00 36.07
CA ASP A 46 -14.65 10.65 34.80
C ASP A 46 -14.12 11.55 33.68
N PHE A 47 -14.02 12.87 33.90
CA PHE A 47 -13.47 13.82 32.94
C PHE A 47 -11.98 13.56 32.64
N ALA A 48 -11.18 13.23 33.66
CA ALA A 48 -9.77 12.89 33.47
C ALA A 48 -9.60 11.60 32.66
N ALA A 49 -10.45 10.59 32.91
CA ALA A 49 -10.47 9.34 32.18
C ALA A 49 -10.87 9.55 30.70
N GLU A 50 -11.89 10.38 30.44
CA GLU A 50 -12.30 10.74 29.09
C GLU A 50 -11.19 11.44 28.31
N HIS A 51 -10.55 12.45 28.91
CA HIS A 51 -9.40 13.13 28.29
C HIS A 51 -8.21 12.19 28.05
N GLN A 52 -7.95 11.25 28.95
CA GLN A 52 -6.92 10.26 28.75
C GLN A 52 -7.25 9.33 27.57
N ALA A 53 -8.48 8.83 27.50
CA ALA A 53 -8.95 7.98 26.41
C ALA A 53 -8.90 8.72 25.06
N HIS A 54 -9.25 10.01 25.04
CA HIS A 54 -9.17 10.84 23.85
C HIS A 54 -7.71 11.00 23.38
N ARG A 55 -6.80 11.36 24.29
CA ARG A 55 -5.35 11.48 23.97
C ARG A 55 -4.76 10.15 23.49
N GLN A 56 -5.16 9.03 24.07
CA GLN A 56 -4.74 7.71 23.62
C GLN A 56 -5.24 7.42 22.20
N THR A 57 -6.51 7.73 21.91
CA THR A 57 -7.08 7.58 20.56
C THR A 57 -6.33 8.43 19.54
N GLU A 58 -6.06 9.70 19.83
CA GLU A 58 -5.28 10.58 18.96
C GLU A 58 -3.86 10.04 18.72
N ALA A 59 -3.18 9.58 19.78
CA ALA A 59 -1.85 9.00 19.68
C ALA A 59 -1.85 7.73 18.83
N ASN A 60 -2.82 6.85 19.03
CA ASN A 60 -2.99 5.63 18.25
C ASN A 60 -3.27 5.95 16.78
N TYR A 61 -4.11 6.94 16.49
CA TYR A 61 -4.40 7.38 15.12
C TYR A 61 -3.15 7.93 14.43
N ARG A 62 -2.37 8.78 15.12
CA ARG A 62 -1.11 9.32 14.58
C ARG A 62 -0.09 8.21 14.33
N ALA A 63 0.04 7.26 15.26
CA ALA A 63 0.94 6.13 15.10
C ALA A 63 0.54 5.23 13.93
N ALA A 64 -0.75 4.90 13.80
CA ALA A 64 -1.28 4.13 12.69
C ALA A 64 -1.06 4.82 11.34
N SER A 65 -1.29 6.14 11.28
CA SER A 65 -1.06 6.95 10.08
C SER A 65 0.42 6.96 9.67
N ALA A 66 1.32 7.13 10.63
CA ALA A 66 2.76 7.11 10.39
C ALA A 66 3.24 5.74 9.91
N GLU A 67 2.71 4.66 10.48
CA GLU A 67 3.05 3.30 10.06
C GLU A 67 2.52 2.99 8.65
N ALA A 68 1.29 3.44 8.33
CA ALA A 68 0.73 3.32 6.99
C ALA A 68 1.59 4.06 5.94
N GLN A 69 2.09 5.27 6.27
CA GLN A 69 3.00 6.00 5.39
C GLN A 69 4.32 5.26 5.18
N ARG A 70 4.89 4.66 6.23
CA ARG A 70 6.12 3.85 6.11
C ARG A 70 5.89 2.62 5.24
N GLN A 71 4.76 1.94 5.41
CA GLN A 71 4.40 0.79 4.58
C GLN A 71 4.19 1.19 3.12
N ALA A 72 3.49 2.30 2.86
CA ALA A 72 3.33 2.84 1.51
C ALA A 72 4.67 3.17 0.86
N ALA A 73 5.58 3.84 1.58
CA ALA A 73 6.91 4.16 1.08
C ALA A 73 7.75 2.91 0.77
N ARG A 74 7.67 1.87 1.62
CA ARG A 74 8.34 0.58 1.37
C ARG A 74 7.75 -0.13 0.15
N ASN A 75 6.42 -0.11 -0.01
CA ASN A 75 5.73 -0.72 -1.13
C ASN A 75 6.10 -0.05 -2.46
N VAL A 76 6.14 1.29 -2.50
CA VAL A 76 6.56 2.04 -3.68
C VAL A 76 7.98 1.65 -4.08
N LYS A 77 8.92 1.64 -3.13
CA LYS A 77 10.31 1.22 -3.40
C LYS A 77 10.42 -0.21 -3.91
N ARG A 78 9.62 -1.14 -3.35
CA ARG A 78 9.59 -2.54 -3.80
C ARG A 78 9.07 -2.62 -5.25
N VAL A 79 7.95 -1.97 -5.53
CA VAL A 79 7.36 -1.95 -6.88
C VAL A 79 8.35 -1.37 -7.88
N GLU A 80 8.99 -0.23 -7.58
CA GLU A 80 10.00 0.38 -8.44
C GLU A 80 11.17 -0.57 -8.71
N ALA A 81 11.71 -1.21 -7.68
CA ALA A 81 12.79 -2.18 -7.82
C ALA A 81 12.39 -3.39 -8.69
N GLU A 82 11.18 -3.92 -8.51
CA GLU A 82 10.65 -5.02 -9.33
C GLU A 82 10.49 -4.59 -10.80
N GLN A 83 9.96 -3.40 -11.06
CA GLN A 83 9.77 -2.88 -12.42
C GLN A 83 11.11 -2.64 -13.14
N ILE A 84 12.12 -2.15 -12.43
CA ILE A 84 13.48 -2.00 -12.94
C ILE A 84 14.07 -3.37 -13.27
N ALA A 85 13.97 -4.34 -12.35
CA ALA A 85 14.50 -5.69 -12.56
C ALA A 85 13.85 -6.40 -13.76
N ILE A 86 12.53 -6.24 -13.95
CA ILE A 86 11.82 -6.73 -15.14
C ILE A 86 12.40 -6.08 -16.39
N THR A 87 12.52 -4.75 -16.40
CA THR A 87 13.02 -4.00 -17.56
C THR A 87 14.45 -4.40 -17.92
N GLU A 88 15.34 -4.52 -16.94
CA GLU A 88 16.73 -4.96 -17.15
C GLU A 88 16.78 -6.38 -17.73
N ARG A 89 15.99 -7.31 -17.20
CA ARG A 89 15.91 -8.68 -17.71
C ARG A 89 15.42 -8.71 -19.16
N THR A 90 14.34 -7.99 -19.47
CA THR A 90 13.78 -7.93 -20.83
C THR A 90 14.81 -7.34 -21.81
N VAL A 91 15.49 -6.26 -21.43
CA VAL A 91 16.51 -5.63 -22.27
C VAL A 91 17.70 -6.56 -22.51
N ASN A 92 18.15 -7.28 -21.47
CA ASN A 92 19.25 -8.22 -21.60
C ASN A 92 18.88 -9.41 -22.51
N ASP A 93 17.66 -9.95 -22.34
CA ASP A 93 17.13 -11.02 -23.18
C ASP A 93 17.04 -10.60 -24.65
N LEU A 94 16.52 -9.39 -24.91
CA LEU A 94 16.44 -8.83 -26.27
C LEU A 94 17.82 -8.65 -26.91
N LYS A 95 18.81 -8.14 -26.14
CA LYS A 95 20.19 -8.00 -26.61
C LYS A 95 20.82 -9.34 -26.95
N SER A 96 20.65 -10.34 -26.08
CA SER A 96 21.14 -11.70 -26.30
C SER A 96 20.53 -12.29 -27.58
N HIS A 97 19.22 -12.12 -27.75
CA HIS A 97 18.52 -12.60 -28.93
C HIS A 97 19.01 -11.91 -30.22
N TYR A 98 19.24 -10.59 -30.19
CA TYR A 98 19.78 -9.88 -31.35
C TYR A 98 21.19 -10.35 -31.72
N ALA A 99 22.04 -10.69 -30.75
CA ALA A 99 23.36 -11.26 -31.01
C ALA A 99 23.28 -12.66 -31.63
N ASP A 100 22.34 -13.50 -31.19
CA ASP A 100 22.10 -14.82 -31.79
C ASP A 100 21.59 -14.69 -33.24
N VAL A 101 20.62 -13.81 -33.46
CA VAL A 101 20.11 -13.47 -34.79
C VAL A 101 21.25 -13.03 -35.69
N ASP A 102 22.09 -12.08 -35.25
CA ASP A 102 23.24 -11.63 -36.05
C ASP A 102 24.19 -12.77 -36.39
N THR A 103 24.56 -13.58 -35.41
CA THR A 103 25.45 -14.73 -35.63
C THR A 103 24.88 -15.71 -36.65
N ARG A 104 23.56 -15.96 -36.60
CA ARG A 104 22.88 -16.87 -37.51
C ARG A 104 22.82 -16.31 -38.93
N TYR A 105 22.46 -15.05 -39.11
CA TYR A 105 22.41 -14.44 -40.44
C TYR A 105 23.80 -14.28 -41.06
N GLU A 106 24.83 -13.95 -40.27
CA GLU A 106 26.22 -13.94 -40.76
C GLU A 106 26.70 -15.33 -41.18
N ARG A 107 26.33 -16.39 -40.45
CA ARG A 107 26.61 -17.77 -40.86
C ARG A 107 25.97 -18.12 -42.20
N VAL A 108 24.69 -17.80 -42.37
CA VAL A 108 23.97 -18.02 -43.64
C VAL A 108 24.63 -17.24 -44.78
N ARG A 109 25.03 -15.98 -44.53
CA ARG A 109 25.73 -15.16 -45.51
C ARG A 109 27.08 -15.77 -45.91
N ALA A 110 27.89 -16.22 -44.95
CA ALA A 110 29.17 -16.87 -45.21
C ALA A 110 29.00 -18.19 -45.98
N GLU A 111 28.00 -19.00 -45.64
CA GLU A 111 27.68 -20.24 -46.36
C GLU A 111 27.27 -19.98 -47.82
N LEU A 112 26.51 -18.90 -48.07
CA LEU A 112 26.14 -18.48 -49.42
C LEU A 112 27.35 -17.99 -50.22
N ALA A 113 28.23 -17.20 -49.61
CA ALA A 113 29.46 -16.73 -50.23
C ALA A 113 30.40 -17.90 -50.59
N ALA A 114 30.64 -18.83 -49.65
CA ALA A 114 31.47 -20.00 -49.88
C ALA A 114 30.95 -20.91 -51.02
N ARG A 115 29.63 -21.02 -51.17
CA ARG A 115 28.99 -21.75 -52.29
C ARG A 115 29.11 -21.03 -53.64
N ALA A 116 29.32 -19.72 -53.64
CA ALA A 116 29.61 -18.95 -54.85
C ALA A 116 31.08 -19.15 -55.26
N ASP A 117 32.01 -19.07 -54.30
CA ASP A 117 33.45 -19.22 -54.53
C ASP A 117 33.84 -20.61 -55.08
N LEU A 118 33.24 -21.68 -54.55
CA LEU A 118 33.47 -23.05 -55.03
C LEU A 118 32.98 -23.31 -56.46
N ARG A 119 32.16 -22.43 -57.03
CA ARG A 119 31.68 -22.53 -58.42
C ARG A 119 32.48 -21.66 -59.40
N SER A 120 33.51 -20.94 -58.94
CA SER A 120 34.21 -19.91 -59.70
C SER A 120 35.36 -20.41 -60.59
N SER A 121 35.09 -21.42 -61.43
CA SER A 121 35.94 -21.73 -62.60
C SER A 121 35.17 -21.72 -63.92
N ASP A 122 33.85 -21.60 -63.88
CA ASP A 122 32.97 -21.50 -65.04
C ASP A 122 31.80 -20.60 -64.63
N PRO A 123 31.33 -19.63 -65.44
CA PRO A 123 30.15 -18.83 -65.12
C PRO A 123 28.90 -19.72 -65.21
N ALA A 124 28.68 -20.55 -64.18
CA ALA A 124 27.56 -21.46 -64.15
C ALA A 124 26.25 -20.66 -64.04
N PRO A 125 25.24 -20.91 -64.89
CA PRO A 125 23.97 -20.16 -64.94
C PRO A 125 23.16 -20.17 -63.63
N VAL A 126 23.56 -20.99 -62.65
CA VAL A 126 22.87 -21.21 -61.38
C VAL A 126 23.05 -20.04 -60.40
N SER A 127 24.21 -19.37 -60.36
CA SER A 127 24.43 -18.21 -59.46
C SER A 127 23.67 -16.99 -59.95
N THR A 128 23.69 -16.72 -61.26
CA THR A 128 22.85 -15.70 -61.92
C THR A 128 21.36 -15.99 -61.77
N ALA A 129 20.94 -17.27 -61.81
CA ALA A 129 19.55 -17.65 -61.58
C ALA A 129 19.11 -17.43 -60.12
N SER A 130 19.98 -17.65 -59.15
CA SER A 130 19.70 -17.44 -57.72
C SER A 130 19.50 -15.94 -57.42
N ASP A 131 20.38 -15.12 -57.97
CA ASP A 131 20.35 -13.67 -57.77
C ASP A 131 19.18 -13.00 -58.53
N ALA A 132 18.86 -13.52 -59.72
CA ALA A 132 17.64 -13.18 -60.45
C ALA A 132 16.37 -13.62 -59.70
N THR A 133 16.40 -14.76 -59.01
CA THR A 133 15.29 -15.25 -58.18
C THR A 133 15.07 -14.32 -56.98
N CYS A 134 16.13 -13.92 -56.27
CA CYS A 134 16.04 -12.93 -55.18
C CYS A 134 15.45 -11.61 -55.68
N ARG A 135 15.88 -11.11 -56.85
CA ARG A 135 15.30 -9.90 -57.45
C ARG A 135 13.84 -10.08 -57.88
N ALA A 136 13.49 -11.22 -58.47
CA ALA A 136 12.13 -11.50 -58.95
C ALA A 136 11.11 -11.61 -57.81
N TYR A 137 11.46 -12.27 -56.69
CA TYR A 137 10.54 -12.51 -55.58
C TYR A 137 10.65 -11.50 -54.44
N ALA A 138 11.83 -10.92 -54.20
CA ALA A 138 12.07 -10.01 -53.08
C ALA A 138 12.40 -8.56 -53.50
N GLY A 139 12.55 -8.29 -54.80
CA GLY A 139 12.86 -6.97 -55.33
C GLY A 139 14.24 -6.44 -54.89
N THR A 140 15.17 -7.32 -54.51
CA THR A 140 16.52 -6.99 -54.04
C THR A 140 17.48 -8.13 -54.35
N ASP A 141 18.79 -7.87 -54.31
CA ASP A 141 19.80 -8.94 -54.30
C ASP A 141 19.65 -9.85 -53.07
N CYS A 142 20.27 -11.02 -53.10
CA CYS A 142 20.13 -11.99 -52.02
C CYS A 142 20.69 -11.47 -50.66
N ASP A 143 21.72 -10.62 -50.69
CA ASP A 143 22.27 -9.96 -49.50
C ASP A 143 21.25 -8.98 -48.88
N GLY A 144 20.58 -8.17 -49.70
CA GLY A 144 19.52 -7.25 -49.28
C GLY A 144 18.27 -7.99 -48.78
N LEU A 145 17.96 -9.16 -49.33
CA LEU A 145 16.90 -10.02 -48.79
C LEU A 145 17.25 -10.52 -47.39
N LEU A 146 18.47 -11.02 -47.17
CA LEU A 146 18.94 -11.43 -45.84
C LEU A 146 18.90 -10.27 -44.85
N ALA A 147 19.32 -9.07 -45.27
CA ALA A 147 19.24 -7.88 -44.43
C ALA A 147 17.80 -7.52 -44.03
N LYS A 148 16.84 -7.60 -44.97
CA LYS A 148 15.41 -7.38 -44.71
C LYS A 148 14.84 -8.42 -43.75
N LEU A 149 15.14 -9.70 -43.95
CA LEU A 149 14.70 -10.80 -43.08
C LEU A 149 15.22 -10.63 -41.65
N ARG A 150 16.50 -10.27 -41.50
CA ARG A 150 17.09 -9.97 -40.20
C ARG A 150 16.37 -8.83 -39.49
N ILE A 151 16.06 -7.74 -40.19
CA ILE A 151 15.32 -6.61 -39.62
C ILE A 151 13.90 -7.02 -39.22
N ALA A 152 13.20 -7.74 -40.10
CA ALA A 152 11.83 -8.20 -39.85
C ALA A 152 11.76 -9.11 -38.62
N GLU A 153 12.72 -10.02 -38.46
CA GLU A 153 12.79 -10.90 -37.30
C GLU A 153 13.04 -10.12 -35.99
N ARG A 154 13.96 -9.14 -36.01
CA ARG A 154 14.19 -8.27 -34.84
C ARG A 154 12.95 -7.46 -34.47
N GLN A 155 12.20 -6.98 -35.47
CA GLN A 155 10.95 -6.24 -35.24
C GLN A 155 9.86 -7.15 -34.64
N ALA A 156 9.70 -8.36 -35.17
CA ALA A 156 8.76 -9.34 -34.65
C ALA A 156 9.06 -9.68 -33.18
N TRP A 157 10.32 -9.94 -32.85
CA TRP A 157 10.74 -10.19 -31.47
C TRP A 157 10.58 -9.00 -30.54
N ASN A 158 10.83 -7.78 -31.03
CA ASN A 158 10.58 -6.58 -30.25
C ASN A 158 9.11 -6.45 -29.85
N LEU A 159 8.17 -6.72 -30.77
CA LEU A 159 6.74 -6.70 -30.47
C LEU A 159 6.32 -7.78 -29.47
N ILE A 160 6.86 -9.00 -29.60
CA ILE A 160 6.61 -10.09 -28.64
C ILE A 160 7.10 -9.68 -27.25
N LYS A 161 8.35 -9.22 -27.15
CA LYS A 161 8.97 -8.83 -25.87
C LYS A 161 8.29 -7.62 -25.25
N LEU A 162 7.83 -6.66 -26.05
CA LEU A 162 7.06 -5.52 -25.56
C LEU A 162 5.72 -5.95 -24.96
N ARG A 163 5.04 -6.92 -25.58
CA ARG A 163 3.79 -7.48 -25.03
C ARG A 163 4.05 -8.26 -23.73
N GLU A 164 5.09 -9.07 -23.69
CA GLU A 164 5.51 -9.80 -22.48
C GLU A 164 5.85 -8.83 -21.35
N TRP A 165 6.70 -7.83 -21.62
CA TRP A 165 7.06 -6.77 -20.68
C TRP A 165 5.82 -6.05 -20.15
N ALA A 166 4.90 -5.63 -21.02
CA ALA A 166 3.67 -4.95 -20.59
C ALA A 166 2.82 -5.83 -19.67
N ALA A 167 2.73 -7.13 -19.95
CA ALA A 167 2.03 -8.09 -19.10
C ALA A 167 2.72 -8.27 -17.74
N GLU A 168 4.05 -8.37 -17.71
CA GLU A 168 4.83 -8.49 -16.47
C GLU A 168 4.74 -7.22 -15.62
N GLN A 169 4.82 -6.03 -16.24
CA GLN A 169 4.65 -4.75 -15.56
C GLN A 169 3.25 -4.62 -14.93
N ALA A 170 2.21 -5.05 -15.64
CA ALA A 170 0.84 -5.06 -15.13
C ALA A 170 0.63 -6.07 -14.00
N ALA A 171 1.45 -7.13 -13.93
CA ALA A 171 1.39 -8.13 -12.86
C ALA A 171 2.06 -7.66 -11.56
N VAL A 172 2.88 -6.59 -11.59
CA VAL A 172 3.49 -6.01 -10.39
C VAL A 172 2.40 -5.40 -9.51
N LYS A 173 2.04 -6.09 -8.42
CA LYS A 173 0.99 -5.66 -7.50
C LYS A 173 1.49 -4.50 -6.65
N ALA A 174 0.86 -3.35 -6.80
CA ALA A 174 0.86 -2.34 -5.76
C ALA A 174 -0.17 -2.77 -4.70
N GLU A 175 0.30 -3.12 -3.51
CA GLU A 175 -0.60 -3.29 -2.37
C GLU A 175 -1.37 -1.98 -2.19
N PRO A 176 -2.72 -2.01 -2.19
CA PRO A 176 -3.48 -0.79 -1.97
C PRO A 176 -3.05 -0.23 -0.62
N SER A 177 -2.47 0.97 -0.64
CA SER A 177 -2.21 1.75 0.58
C SER A 177 -3.51 1.78 1.34
N ALA A 178 -3.52 1.09 2.49
CA ALA A 178 -4.69 0.76 3.30
C ALA A 178 -5.81 1.76 3.00
N ARG A 179 -6.86 1.29 2.29
CA ARG A 179 -8.09 2.07 2.10
C ARG A 179 -8.31 2.79 3.42
N LEU A 180 -8.28 4.12 3.39
CA LEU A 180 -8.76 4.95 4.48
C LEU A 180 -10.01 4.26 4.98
N ILE A 181 -9.92 3.62 6.15
CA ILE A 181 -11.07 3.13 6.86
C ILE A 181 -11.75 4.42 7.28
N LEU A 182 -12.56 4.97 6.37
CA LEU A 182 -13.53 5.97 6.71
C LEU A 182 -14.35 5.33 7.83
N PRO A 183 -14.43 5.97 9.01
CA PRO A 183 -15.30 5.48 10.06
C PRO A 183 -16.71 5.34 9.45
N PRO A 184 -17.47 4.30 9.83
CA PRO A 184 -18.85 4.15 9.34
C PRO A 184 -19.58 5.46 9.58
N ASP A 185 -20.21 5.98 8.53
CA ASP A 185 -21.00 7.20 8.57
C ASP A 185 -21.90 7.17 9.80
N GLY A 186 -21.65 8.10 10.72
CA GLY A 186 -22.47 8.31 11.91
C GLY A 186 -23.81 8.91 11.53
N THR A 187 -24.64 8.19 10.77
CA THR A 187 -26.07 8.46 10.68
C THR A 187 -26.77 7.83 11.88
N GLY A 188 -26.38 8.28 13.07
CA GLY A 188 -27.11 8.12 14.32
C GLY A 188 -27.82 9.43 14.64
N SER A 189 -28.61 9.94 13.70
CA SER A 189 -29.48 11.08 13.93
C SER A 189 -30.74 10.62 14.65
N GLY A 190 -30.93 11.10 15.87
CA GLY A 190 -32.26 11.50 16.35
C GLY A 190 -32.99 10.49 17.24
N GLN A 191 -32.74 10.62 18.54
CA GLN A 191 -33.73 10.51 19.63
C GLN A 191 -34.99 11.38 19.35
N PRO A 192 -36.14 11.20 20.03
CA PRO A 192 -36.28 10.98 21.49
C PRO A 192 -36.63 9.56 21.95
#